data_AF-A0A8H7LDN0-F1
#
_entry.id   AF-A0A8H7LDN0-F1
#
_cell.length_a   1.000
_cell.length_b   1.000
_cell.length_c   1.000
_cell.angle_alpha   90.00
_cell.angle_beta   90.00
_cell.angle_gamma   90.00
#
_symmetry.space_group_name_H-M   'P 1'
#
loop_
_entity.id
_entity.type
_entity.pdbx_description
1 polymer ?
#
loop_
_entity_poly.entity_id
_entity_poly.type
_entity_poly.pdbx_seq_one_letter_code
_entity_poly.pdbx_strand_id
1 'polypeptide(L)'
;MGASCQDQKKALAICLQRSPCVLIDRNTPKECLTDPKLKKELPELCVANFKAFMKCKNGFFDMRKRMRGNAPLSTGKYDETYEKLSSGDFNAREEMHKLDLLNKNLAREKVYREKDTK
;
A
#
# COMPACT_ATOMS: atom_id res chain seq x y z
N MET A 1 -0.18 -1.28 24.16
CA MET A 1 -0.59 -0.35 23.07
C MET A 1 -1.21 -1.17 21.96
N GLY A 2 -2.48 -0.93 21.62
CA GLY A 2 -3.18 -1.69 20.58
C GLY A 2 -2.50 -1.53 19.22
N ALA A 3 -2.47 -2.60 18.43
CA ALA A 3 -1.89 -2.56 17.09
C ALA A 3 -2.55 -1.45 16.24
N SER A 4 -1.76 -0.51 15.74
CA SER A 4 -2.21 0.63 14.92
C SER A 4 -2.07 0.28 13.44
N CYS A 5 -3.09 0.54 12.61
CA CYS A 5 -3.01 0.34 11.14
C CYS A 5 -2.18 1.44 10.43
N GLN A 6 -1.36 2.21 11.16
CA GLN A 6 -0.63 3.36 10.63
C GLN A 6 0.38 2.93 9.56
N ASP A 7 1.16 1.88 9.80
CA ASP A 7 2.14 1.40 8.83
C ASP A 7 1.48 0.98 7.50
N GLN A 8 0.36 0.24 7.57
CA GLN A 8 -0.37 -0.19 6.37
C GLN A 8 -1.00 1.00 5.64
N LYS A 9 -1.50 1.99 6.39
CA LYS A 9 -2.03 3.23 5.81
C LYS A 9 -0.94 4.01 5.08
N LYS A 10 0.23 4.18 5.70
CA LYS A 10 1.38 4.88 5.10
C LYS A 10 1.93 4.13 3.89
N ALA A 11 2.05 2.80 3.97
CA ALA A 11 2.46 1.97 2.83
C ALA A 11 1.51 2.11 1.63
N LEU A 12 0.20 2.13 1.87
CA LEU A 12 -0.79 2.39 0.84
C LEU A 12 -0.65 3.80 0.26
N ALA A 13 -0.50 4.82 1.11
CA ALA A 13 -0.34 6.21 0.68
C ALA A 13 0.89 6.40 -0.20
N ILE A 14 2.04 5.85 0.20
CA ILE A 14 3.29 5.88 -0.59
C ILE A 14 3.08 5.21 -1.95
N CYS A 15 2.41 4.05 -1.99
CA CYS A 15 2.15 3.38 -3.26
C CYS A 15 1.29 4.23 -4.20
N LEU A 16 0.24 4.86 -3.66
CA LEU A 16 -0.65 5.71 -4.44
C LEU A 16 0.08 6.97 -4.93
N GLN A 17 0.90 7.61 -4.11
CA GLN A 17 1.71 8.77 -4.50
C GLN A 17 2.69 8.45 -5.64
N ARG A 18 3.20 7.22 -5.70
CA ARG A 18 4.06 6.75 -6.81
C ARG A 18 3.27 6.30 -8.05
N SER A 19 1.98 6.00 -7.89
CA SER A 19 1.17 5.45 -8.97
C SER A 19 0.83 6.50 -10.03
N PRO A 20 0.67 6.11 -11.30
CA PRO A 20 0.35 7.05 -12.38
C PRO A 20 -0.95 7.82 -12.11
N CYS A 21 -1.96 7.17 -11.50
CA CYS A 21 -3.26 7.78 -11.19
C CYS A 21 -3.17 9.05 -10.34
N VAL A 22 -2.24 9.11 -9.37
CA VAL A 22 -2.07 10.30 -8.51
C VAL A 22 -0.96 11.21 -9.03
N LEU A 23 0.12 10.62 -9.53
CA LEU A 23 1.31 11.36 -9.89
C LEU A 23 1.19 12.09 -11.23
N ILE A 24 0.56 11.45 -12.23
CA ILE A 24 0.38 11.97 -13.58
C ILE A 24 -1.00 12.61 -13.70
N ASP A 25 -2.05 11.83 -13.44
CA ASP A 25 -3.44 12.27 -13.67
C ASP A 25 -3.97 13.21 -12.58
N ARG A 26 -3.22 13.37 -11.47
CA ARG A 26 -3.55 14.25 -10.34
C ARG A 26 -4.91 13.97 -9.69
N ASN A 27 -5.43 12.75 -9.86
CA ASN A 27 -6.64 12.32 -9.17
C ASN A 27 -6.35 12.17 -7.66
N THR A 28 -7.40 12.31 -6.85
CA THR A 28 -7.25 12.07 -5.42
C THR A 28 -7.04 10.58 -5.14
N PRO A 29 -6.28 10.21 -4.10
CA PRO A 29 -6.10 8.80 -3.72
C PRO A 29 -7.43 8.06 -3.47
N LYS A 30 -8.49 8.79 -3.08
CA LYS A 30 -9.83 8.24 -2.86
C LYS A 30 -10.51 7.88 -4.19
N GLU A 31 -10.43 8.75 -5.19
CA GLU A 31 -10.97 8.49 -6.54
C GLU A 31 -10.29 7.29 -7.16
N CYS A 32 -8.95 7.23 -7.14
CA CYS A 32 -8.18 6.08 -7.67
C CYS A 32 -8.62 4.72 -7.09
N LEU A 33 -9.07 4.69 -5.82
CA LEU A 33 -9.52 3.46 -5.15
C LEU A 33 -11.01 3.15 -5.29
N THR A 34 -11.83 4.18 -5.50
CA THR A 34 -13.30 4.07 -5.55
C THR A 34 -13.76 3.79 -6.98
N ASP A 35 -13.13 4.43 -7.96
CA ASP A 35 -13.53 4.34 -9.35
C ASP A 35 -13.04 3.01 -9.96
N PRO A 36 -13.96 2.17 -10.50
CA PRO A 36 -13.61 0.84 -10.99
C PRO A 36 -12.72 0.87 -12.24
N LYS A 37 -12.70 1.99 -12.99
CA LYS A 37 -11.82 2.17 -14.16
C LYS A 37 -10.38 2.41 -13.70
N LEU A 38 -10.16 3.43 -12.87
CA LEU A 38 -8.86 3.78 -12.32
C LEU A 38 -8.27 2.65 -11.46
N LYS A 39 -9.13 1.93 -10.73
CA LYS A 39 -8.73 0.77 -9.93
C LYS A 39 -8.15 -0.40 -10.73
N LYS A 40 -8.54 -0.56 -11.99
CA LYS A 40 -7.99 -1.62 -12.86
C LYS A 40 -6.60 -1.28 -13.39
N GLU A 41 -6.30 0.01 -13.54
CA GLU A 41 -5.01 0.51 -14.02
C GLU A 41 -3.97 0.61 -12.90
N LEU A 42 -4.40 0.48 -11.64
CA LEU A 42 -3.54 0.49 -10.47
C LEU A 42 -2.58 -0.71 -10.44
N PRO A 43 -1.29 -0.50 -10.10
CA PRO A 43 -0.34 -1.60 -9.94
C PRO A 43 -0.79 -2.60 -8.87
N GLU A 44 -0.49 -3.88 -9.08
CA GLU A 44 -0.88 -4.97 -8.17
C GLU A 44 -0.38 -4.73 -6.74
N LEU A 45 0.78 -4.12 -6.59
CA LEU A 45 1.36 -3.76 -5.30
C LEU A 45 0.47 -2.79 -4.51
N CYS A 46 -0.13 -1.80 -5.17
CA CYS A 46 -1.04 -0.86 -4.51
C CYS A 46 -2.35 -1.56 -4.12
N VAL A 47 -2.85 -2.47 -4.98
CA VAL A 47 -4.03 -3.29 -4.66
C VAL A 47 -3.76 -4.22 -3.46
N ALA A 48 -2.57 -4.80 -3.37
CA ALA A 48 -2.16 -5.64 -2.24
C ALA A 48 -2.08 -4.82 -0.94
N ASN A 49 -1.46 -3.64 -0.97
CA ASN A 49 -1.42 -2.73 0.18
C ASN A 49 -2.82 -2.27 0.59
N PHE A 50 -3.71 -2.00 -0.36
CA PHE A 50 -5.10 -1.65 -0.07
C PHE A 50 -5.85 -2.79 0.63
N LYS A 51 -5.69 -4.02 0.15
CA LYS A 51 -6.25 -5.21 0.80
C LYS A 51 -5.70 -5.39 2.22
N ALA A 52 -4.40 -5.20 2.42
CA ALA A 52 -3.78 -5.28 3.74
C ALA A 52 -4.32 -4.21 4.70
N PHE A 53 -4.45 -2.97 4.23
CA PHE A 53 -5.03 -1.88 5.00
C PHE A 53 -6.51 -2.14 5.34
N MET A 54 -7.32 -2.61 4.39
CA MET A 54 -8.73 -2.97 4.66
C MET A 54 -8.86 -4.13 5.64
N LYS A 55 -8.00 -5.16 5.53
CA LYS A 55 -7.96 -6.27 6.50
C LYS A 55 -7.65 -5.76 7.91
N CYS A 56 -6.69 -4.85 8.02
CA CYS A 56 -6.35 -4.20 9.28
C CYS A 56 -7.51 -3.34 9.78
N LYS A 57 -8.10 -2.46 8.96
CA LYS A 57 -9.24 -1.62 9.35
C LYS A 57 -10.44 -2.46 9.81
N ASN A 58 -10.76 -3.55 9.11
CA ASN A 58 -11.90 -4.40 9.45
C ASN A 58 -11.69 -5.15 10.76
N GLY A 59 -10.47 -5.56 11.07
CA GLY A 59 -10.21 -6.25 12.32
C GLY A 59 -10.20 -5.36 13.57
N PHE A 60 -10.27 -4.03 13.43
CA PHE A 60 -10.59 -3.15 14.55
C PHE A 60 -12.03 -3.37 15.05
N PHE A 61 -12.93 -3.75 14.15
CA PHE A 61 -14.32 -4.06 14.46
C PHE A 61 -14.51 -5.54 14.86
N ASP A 62 -13.53 -6.42 14.61
CA ASP A 62 -13.57 -7.82 15.05
C ASP A 62 -13.20 -7.92 16.53
N MET A 63 -14.20 -8.08 17.39
CA MET A 63 -14.03 -8.16 18.85
C MET A 63 -13.05 -9.28 19.28
N ARG A 64 -12.94 -10.37 18.50
CA ARG A 64 -12.04 -11.50 18.80
C ARG A 64 -10.56 -11.10 18.71
N LYS A 65 -10.24 -10.07 17.92
CA LYS A 65 -8.88 -9.59 17.67
C LYS A 65 -8.47 -8.42 18.56
N ARG A 66 -9.40 -7.86 19.33
CA ARG A 66 -9.13 -6.73 20.25
C ARG A 66 -8.11 -7.09 21.33
N MET A 67 -8.14 -8.32 21.84
CA MET A 67 -7.23 -8.78 22.89
C MET A 67 -5.88 -9.28 22.36
N ARG A 68 -5.89 -10.00 21.22
CA ARG A 68 -4.66 -10.59 20.62
C ARG A 68 -3.89 -9.63 19.72
N GLY A 69 -4.49 -8.52 19.35
CA GLY A 69 -3.96 -7.63 18.32
C GLY A 69 -4.41 -8.07 16.93
N ASN A 70 -4.64 -7.09 16.07
CA ASN A 70 -5.19 -7.29 14.73
C ASN A 70 -4.14 -7.08 13.61
N ALA A 71 -3.05 -6.41 13.94
CA ALA A 71 -1.98 -6.08 13.01
C ALA A 71 -0.63 -6.19 13.70
N PRO A 72 0.47 -6.27 12.94
CA PRO A 72 1.80 -6.06 13.50
C PRO A 72 1.86 -4.70 14.21
N LEU A 73 2.69 -4.62 15.24
CA LEU A 73 3.01 -3.35 15.90
C LEU A 73 3.54 -2.35 14.86
N SER A 74 3.13 -1.09 14.98
CA SER A 74 3.67 -0.03 14.12
C SER A 74 5.17 0.09 14.39
N THR A 75 5.96 -0.10 13.35
CA THR A 75 7.42 -0.01 13.38
C THR A 75 7.91 1.36 12.93
N GLY A 76 7.04 2.18 12.34
CA GLY A 76 7.42 3.47 11.76
C GLY A 76 8.25 3.33 10.48
N LYS A 77 8.36 2.12 9.92
CA LYS A 77 9.19 1.81 8.74
C LYS A 77 8.92 2.73 7.53
N TYR A 78 7.67 3.19 7.39
CA TYR A 78 7.22 3.98 6.25
C TYR A 78 7.16 5.49 6.54
N ASP A 79 7.49 5.90 7.76
CA ASP A 79 7.27 7.27 8.22
C ASP A 79 8.17 8.25 7.46
N GLU A 80 9.47 7.98 7.42
CA GLU A 80 10.43 8.80 6.70
C GLU A 80 10.09 8.92 5.22
N THR A 81 9.74 7.80 4.57
CA THR A 81 9.34 7.79 3.16
C THR A 81 8.05 8.57 2.91
N TYR A 82 7.08 8.47 3.83
CA TYR A 82 5.81 9.17 3.70
C TYR A 82 6.01 10.69 3.83
N GLU A 83 6.82 11.13 4.79
CA GLU A 83 7.12 12.55 4.98
C GLU A 83 7.86 13.12 3.77
N LYS A 84 8.88 12.42 3.23
CA LYS A 84 9.62 12.84 2.03
C LYS A 84 8.73 13.01 0.79
N LEU A 85 7.86 12.03 0.52
CA LEU A 85 6.95 12.13 -0.63
C LEU A 85 5.89 13.22 -0.41
N SER A 86 5.46 13.45 0.84
CA SER A 86 4.44 14.44 1.16
C SER A 86 4.99 15.87 1.19
N SER A 87 6.27 16.06 1.51
CA SER A 87 6.95 17.36 1.45
C SER A 87 7.27 17.82 0.02
N GLY A 88 7.10 16.94 -0.97
CA GLY A 88 7.38 17.25 -2.38
C GLY A 88 8.86 17.10 -2.78
N ASP A 89 9.71 16.60 -1.87
CA ASP A 89 11.13 16.35 -2.14
C ASP A 89 11.31 14.98 -2.81
N PHE A 90 10.89 14.87 -4.08
CA PHE A 90 11.03 13.64 -4.84
C PHE A 90 11.16 13.87 -6.35
N ASN A 91 11.88 12.97 -7.02
CA ASN A 91 11.92 12.91 -8.48
C ASN A 91 10.81 11.96 -9.00
N ALA A 92 9.84 12.51 -9.73
CA ALA A 92 8.69 11.76 -10.22
C ALA A 92 9.08 10.53 -11.06
N ARG A 93 10.12 10.64 -11.91
CA ARG A 93 10.54 9.54 -12.79
C ARG A 93 11.17 8.39 -12.00
N GLU A 94 11.99 8.72 -11.01
CA GLU A 94 12.65 7.74 -10.16
C GLU A 94 11.65 6.99 -9.28
N GLU A 95 10.69 7.71 -8.68
CA GLU A 95 9.69 7.11 -7.80
C GLU A 95 8.71 6.21 -8.56
N MET A 96 8.37 6.54 -9.82
CA MET A 96 7.63 5.63 -10.70
C MET A 96 8.44 4.37 -11.06
N HIS A 97 9.71 4.53 -11.42
CA HIS A 97 10.58 3.39 -11.74
C HIS A 97 10.73 2.45 -10.53
N LYS A 98 10.85 3.01 -9.33
CA LYS A 98 10.86 2.27 -8.07
C LYS A 98 9.57 1.47 -7.86
N LEU A 99 8.41 2.05 -8.16
CA LEU A 99 7.13 1.35 -8.09
C LEU A 99 7.08 0.16 -9.06
N ASP A 100 7.54 0.34 -10.29
CA ASP A 100 7.59 -0.73 -11.29
C ASP A 100 8.48 -1.91 -10.84
N LEU A 101 9.68 -1.62 -10.33
CA LEU A 101 10.57 -2.64 -9.78
C LEU A 101 9.93 -3.40 -8.61
N LEU A 102 9.31 -2.68 -7.67
CA LEU A 102 8.62 -3.30 -6.53
C LEU A 102 7.45 -4.17 -6.99
N ASN A 103 6.70 -3.73 -8.00
CA ASN A 103 5.58 -4.50 -8.56
C ASN A 103 6.07 -5.78 -9.27
N LYS A 104 7.17 -5.69 -10.03
CA LYS A 104 7.84 -6.84 -10.65
C LYS A 104 8.34 -7.85 -9.62
N ASN A 105 8.93 -7.37 -8.52
CA ASN A 105 9.39 -8.24 -7.43
C ASN A 105 8.22 -8.96 -6.76
N LEU A 106 7.13 -8.26 -6.49
CA LEU A 106 5.91 -8.86 -5.94
C LEU A 106 5.33 -9.94 -6.87
N ALA A 107 5.30 -9.69 -8.18
CA ALA A 107 4.86 -10.68 -9.15
C ALA A 107 5.73 -11.95 -9.12
N ARG A 108 7.06 -11.79 -9.02
CA ARG A 108 8.00 -12.91 -8.86
C ARG A 108 7.74 -13.68 -7.57
N GLU A 109 7.59 -13.01 -6.43
CA GLU A 109 7.30 -13.65 -5.14
C GLU A 109 6.02 -14.48 -5.15
N LYS A 110 4.97 -14.01 -5.84
CA LYS A 110 3.73 -14.79 -6.01
C LYS A 110 3.99 -16.07 -6.79
N VAL A 111 4.72 -15.99 -7.90
CA VAL A 111 5.07 -17.17 -8.71
C VAL A 111 5.86 -18.20 -7.90
N TYR A 112 6.80 -17.77 -7.05
CA TYR A 112 7.51 -18.68 -6.15
C TYR A 112 6.56 -19.34 -5.16
N ARG A 113 5.71 -18.55 -4.49
CA ARG A 113 4.74 -19.06 -3.51
C ARG A 113 3.74 -20.06 -4.10
N GLU A 114 3.34 -19.86 -5.35
CA GLU A 114 2.47 -20.78 -6.10
C GLU A 114 3.16 -22.09 -6.46
N LYS A 115 4.48 -22.09 -6.67
CA LYS A 115 5.28 -23.31 -6.87
C LYS A 115 5.43 -24.10 -5.58
N ASP A 116 5.63 -23.42 -4.45
CA ASP A 116 5.79 -24.08 -3.14
C ASP A 116 4.49 -24.73 -2.63
N THR A 117 3.34 -24.31 -3.14
CA THR A 117 2.01 -24.84 -2.77
C THR A 117 1.54 -25.98 -3.65
N LYS A 118 2.34 -26.41 -4.62
CA LYS A 118 2.00 -27.42 -5.63
C LYS A 118 2.94 -28.62 -5.54
#